data_AF-A0A812FSH1-F1
#
_entry.id   AF-A0A812FSH1-F1
#
_cell.length_a   1.000
_cell.length_b   1.000
_cell.length_c   1.000
_cell.angle_alpha   90.00
_cell.angle_beta   90.00
_cell.angle_gamma   90.00
#
_symmetry.space_group_name_H-M   'P 1'
#
loop_
_entity.id
_entity.type
_entity.pdbx_description
1 polymer ?
#
loop_
_entity_poly.entity_id
_entity_poly.type
_entity_poly.pdbx_seq_one_letter_code
_entity_poly.pdbx_strand_id
1 'polypeptide(L)' 'MFKKNKEWSIIHKCSKCNTIRTNRIAADDNELLLVTMAAEPLMSLPFPSKNVLSNLKEISIRKGGEHVYE' A
#
# COMPACT_ATOMS: atom_id res chain seq x y z
N MET A 1 6.22 -6.68 -4.00
CA MET A 1 7.09 -7.71 -4.65
C MET A 1 7.12 -8.95 -3.78
N PHE A 2 6.67 -10.08 -4.33
CA PHE A 2 6.75 -11.38 -3.66
C PHE A 2 8.19 -11.92 -3.71
N LYS A 3 8.67 -12.46 -2.59
CA LYS A 3 10.04 -12.98 -2.41
C LYS A 3 10.05 -14.52 -2.32
N LYS A 4 11.21 -15.14 -2.53
CA LYS A 4 11.38 -16.62 -2.46
C LYS A 4 10.99 -17.23 -1.11
N ASN A 5 11.10 -16.46 -0.03
CA ASN A 5 10.71 -16.85 1.34
C ASN A 5 9.22 -16.60 1.64
N LYS A 6 8.38 -16.38 0.62
CA LYS A 6 6.96 -16.05 0.74
C LYS A 6 6.67 -14.70 1.42
N GLU A 7 7.68 -13.87 1.66
CA GLU A 7 7.49 -12.52 2.17
C GLU A 7 7.17 -11.52 1.05
N TRP A 8 6.56 -10.41 1.44
CA TRP A 8 6.26 -9.29 0.55
C TRP A 8 7.13 -8.09 0.92
N SER A 9 7.59 -7.38 -0.11
CA SER A 9 8.33 -6.11 0.05
C SER A 9 7.71 -5.02 -0.81
N ILE A 10 7.70 -3.80 -0.30
CA ILE A 10 7.32 -2.59 -1.06
C ILE A 10 8.51 -2.20 -1.93
N ILE A 11 8.24 -1.85 -3.19
CA ILE A 11 9.23 -1.22 -4.07
C ILE A 11 8.95 0.27 -4.04
N HIS A 12 9.91 1.06 -3.58
CA HIS A 12 9.86 2.51 -3.64
C HIS A 12 10.77 3.00 -4.76
N LYS A 13 10.21 3.75 -5.72
CA LYS A 13 10.97 4.50 -6.73
C LYS A 13 10.87 5.98 -6.42
N CYS A 14 12.00 6.62 -6.14
CA CYS A 14 12.03 8.07 -5.92
C CYS A 14 11.71 8.79 -7.25
N SER A 15 10.72 9.68 -7.25
CA SER A 15 10.36 10.47 -8.44
C SER A 15 11.40 11.51 -8.83
N LYS A 16 12.24 11.96 -7.88
CA LYS A 16 13.28 12.98 -8.11
C LYS A 16 14.56 12.39 -8.72
N CYS A 17 15.07 11.28 -8.17
CA CYS A 17 16.36 10.71 -8.56
C CYS A 17 16.27 9.32 -9.22
N ASN A 18 15.07 8.75 -9.37
CA ASN A 18 14.82 7.42 -9.93
C ASN A 18 15.45 6.23 -9.19
N THR A 19 16.08 6.45 -8.03
CA THR A 19 16.58 5.36 -7.18
C THR A 19 15.44 4.44 -6.77
N ILE A 20 15.67 3.13 -6.89
CA ILE A 20 14.75 2.08 -6.50
C ILE A 20 15.26 1.44 -5.21
N ARG A 21 14.39 1.34 -4.20
CA ARG A 21 14.66 0.66 -2.93
C ARG A 21 13.57 -0.37 -2.66
N THR A 22 13.94 -1.49 -2.08
CA THR A 22 12.98 -2.49 -1.57
C THR A 22 12.90 -2.37 -0.06
N ASN A 23 11.71 -2.14 0.49
CA ASN A 23 11.48 -2.14 1.93
C ASN A 23 10.70 -3.40 2.34
N ARG A 24 11.14 -4.07 3.41
CA ARG A 24 10.39 -5.20 3.99
C ARG A 24 9.16 -4.64 4.70
N ILE A 25 8.02 -5.33 4.60
CA ILE A 25 6.84 -4.99 5.40
C ILE A 25 7.10 -5.37 6.86
N ALA A 26 6.84 -4.44 7.78
CA ALA A 26 7.02 -4.60 9.22
C ALA A 26 5.65 -4.64 9.93
N ALA A 27 5.65 -4.94 11.23
CA ALA A 27 4.42 -5.11 12.01
C ALA A 27 3.70 -3.78 12.30
N ASP A 28 4.42 -2.67 12.21
CA ASP A 28 3.96 -1.29 12.43
C ASP A 28 3.50 -0.59 11.15
N ASP A 29 3.60 -1.24 9.98
CA ASP A 29 3.06 -0.70 8.75
C ASP A 29 1.51 -0.62 8.80
N ASN A 30 0.95 0.41 8.17
CA ASN A 30 -0.50 0.54 8.05
C ASN A 30 -1.05 -0.51 7.07
N GLU A 31 -1.61 -1.59 7.62
CA GLU A 31 -2.18 -2.72 6.88
C GLU A 31 -3.16 -2.26 5.79
N LEU A 32 -4.06 -1.34 6.12
CA LEU A 32 -5.09 -0.89 5.19
C LEU A 32 -4.49 -0.11 4.00
N LEU A 33 -3.43 0.65 4.25
CA LEU A 33 -2.70 1.33 3.18
C LEU A 33 -2.01 0.33 2.25
N LEU A 34 -1.40 -0.72 2.82
CA LEU A 34 -0.77 -1.80 2.05
C LEU A 34 -1.78 -2.53 1.17
N VAL A 35 -2.96 -2.86 1.70
CA VAL A 35 -4.05 -3.49 0.94
C VAL A 35 -4.54 -2.58 -0.18
N THR A 36 -4.71 -1.29 0.11
CA THR A 36 -5.11 -0.29 -0.88
C THR A 36 -4.11 -0.21 -2.04
N MET A 37 -2.80 -0.17 -1.73
CA MET A 37 -1.74 -0.19 -2.74
C MET A 37 -1.72 -1.47 -3.57
N ALA A 38 -1.97 -2.63 -2.96
CA ALA A 38 -2.06 -3.90 -3.67
C ALA A 38 -3.31 -3.99 -4.57
N ALA A 39 -4.40 -3.33 -4.18
CA ALA A 39 -5.65 -3.33 -4.92
C ALA A 39 -5.63 -2.39 -6.13
N GLU A 40 -4.94 -1.23 -6.09
CA GLU A 40 -4.80 -0.28 -7.20
C GLU A 40 -4.67 -0.90 -8.61
N PRO A 41 -3.70 -1.80 -8.88
CA PRO A 41 -3.54 -2.39 -10.21
C PRO A 41 -4.71 -3.27 -10.65
N LEU A 42 -5.42 -3.92 -9.72
CA LEU A 42 -6.64 -4.67 -10.01
C LEU A 42 -7.76 -3.74 -10.52
N MET A 43 -7.72 -2.47 -10.16
CA MET A 43 -8.72 -1.48 -10.55
C MET A 43 -8.43 -0.84 -11.91
N SER A 44 -7.21 -1.01 -12.42
CA SER A 44 -6.83 -0.63 -13.78
C SER A 44 -7.28 -1.68 -14.80
N LEU A 45 -7.88 -2.78 -14.35
CA LEU A 45 -8.53 -3.75 -15.21
C LEU A 45 -9.78 -3.11 -15.86
N PRO A 46 -10.15 -3.52 -17.08
CA PRO A 46 -11.21 -2.88 -17.87
C PRO A 46 -12.65 -3.12 -17.33
N PHE A 47 -12.80 -3.50 -16.06
CA PHE A 47 -14.08 -3.74 -15.40
C PHE A 47 -14.21 -2.92 -14.10
N PRO A 48 -15.43 -2.48 -13.74
CA PRO A 48 -15.63 -1.35 -12.84
C PRO A 48 -15.32 -1.68 -11.38
N SER A 49 -14.50 -0.84 -10.76
CA SER A 49 -14.08 -1.05 -9.37
C SER A 49 -13.73 0.24 -8.59
N LYS A 50 -13.56 1.40 -9.26
CA LYS A 50 -13.08 2.68 -8.67
C LYS A 50 -13.64 3.07 -7.28
N ASN A 51 -14.93 2.86 -7.01
CA ASN A 51 -15.56 3.24 -5.73
C ASN A 51 -15.00 2.48 -4.52
N VAL A 52 -14.52 1.26 -4.69
CA VAL A 52 -13.98 0.45 -3.59
C VAL A 52 -12.63 1.01 -3.12
N LEU A 53 -11.78 1.46 -4.06
CA LEU A 53 -10.46 2.01 -3.73
C LEU A 53 -10.56 3.36 -3.01
N SER A 54 -11.46 4.24 -3.45
CA SER A 54 -11.67 5.53 -2.78
C SER A 54 -12.09 5.34 -1.32
N ASN A 55 -12.98 4.37 -1.06
CA ASN A 55 -13.42 4.04 0.29
C ASN A 55 -12.29 3.43 1.11
N LEU A 56 -11.52 2.48 0.57
CA LEU A 56 -10.37 1.88 1.26
C LEU A 56 -9.30 2.92 1.62
N LYS A 57 -9.01 3.86 0.71
CA LYS A 57 -8.06 4.95 0.93
C LYS A 57 -8.53 5.93 1.99
N GLU A 58 -9.81 6.28 1.98
CA GLU A 58 -10.39 7.15 3.01
C GLU A 58 -10.35 6.49 4.39
N ILE A 59 -10.70 5.21 4.48
CA ILE A 59 -10.62 4.44 5.73
C ILE A 59 -9.15 4.32 6.17
N SER A 60 -8.20 4.15 5.25
CA SER A 60 -6.75 4.08 5.54
C SER A 60 -6.23 5.38 6.17
N ILE A 61 -6.62 6.52 5.62
CA ILE A 61 -6.23 7.85 6.13
C ILE A 61 -6.82 8.08 7.53
N ARG A 62 -8.09 7.70 7.73
CA ARG A 62 -8.76 7.86 9.03
C ARG A 62 -8.15 6.96 10.11
N LYS A 63 -7.88 5.68 9.81
CA LYS A 63 -7.27 4.73 10.76
C LYS A 63 -5.79 5.01 11.04
N GLY A 64 -5.06 5.61 10.10
CA GLY A 64 -3.65 5.98 10.29
C GLY A 64 -3.40 7.13 11.27
N GLY A 65 -4.46 7.81 11.75
CA GLY A 65 -4.40 8.91 12.71
C GLY A 65 -4.61 8.52 14.18
N GLU A 66 -4.96 7.26 14.48
CA GLU A 66 -5.36 6.82 15.84
C GLU A 66 -4.25 6.12 16.66
N HIS A 67 -2.98 6.12 16.19
CA HIS A 67 -1.84 5.61 16.98
C HIS A 67 -0.64 6.57 16.93
N VAL A 68 -0.88 7.83 17.27
CA VAL A 68 0.15 8.70 17.83
C VAL A 68 -0.33 8.98 19.25
N TYR A 69 0.52 8.77 20.25
CA TYR A 69 0.29 8.89 21.72
C TYR A 69 -0.70 7.90 22.37
N GLU A 70 -0.20 6.70 22.70
CA GLU A 70 0.00 6.21 24.08
C GLU A 70 1.04 5.10 24.11
#